data_AF-A0A2H1X2H7-F1
#
_entry.id   AF-A0A2H1X2H7-F1
#
_cell.length_a   1.000
_cell.length_b   1.000
_cell.length_c   1.000
_cell.angle_alpha   90.00
_cell.angle_beta   90.00
_cell.angle_gamma   90.00
#
_symmetry.space_group_name_H-M   'P 1'
#
loop_
_entity.id
_entity.type
_entity.pdbx_description
1 polymer ?
#
loop_
_entity_poly.entity_id
_entity_poly.type
_entity_poly.pdbx_seq_one_letter_code
_entity_poly.pdbx_strand_id
1 'polypeptide(L)'
;MSSINYPNLRMAWEKKWKVPVIADNMSRNRFLQLRNSLKVVFDNDITLQMRSQDILWKVRPLIQYMQVGCRAQQKDQSLSLDEMIIPFTGSCSIKQYCPGKPNPVGINAFVLANPDGTVCDFQVYQGQTTFSDYADTPFGLEKLFDELEKRGIKGTGTIMKNRIPYDVRESKICDNELKSQGRGSFQVLVRNDKRLALTKWYDNKPVLLLSSVEADVEVDECKRWCKKDKRYVIVPRPRVVKEYNKKMGGVDLADRMLAVCPNRYRTRKWTQRFFSHMIDLAVTNSWLQYKNDQVKLGVPSTKILQLRAFKMELGEMLIESHVFTNSDHEEASETEVVSARRKGRPSTVVVPSVKFRTHAAKHLPMISD
;
A
#
# COMPACT_ATOMS: atom_id res chain seq x y z
N MET A 1 -20.12 -1.42 -2.47
CA MET A 1 -20.25 -0.14 -3.22
C MET A 1 -19.17 0.06 -4.28
N SER A 2 -17.88 0.03 -3.93
CA SER A 2 -16.78 0.27 -4.91
C SER A 2 -16.71 -0.74 -6.06
N SER A 3 -17.30 -1.93 -5.92
CA SER A 3 -17.41 -2.92 -6.99
C SER A 3 -18.37 -2.54 -8.14
N ILE A 4 -19.25 -1.55 -7.94
CA ILE A 4 -20.30 -1.16 -8.93
C ILE A 4 -19.88 0.07 -9.76
N ASN A 5 -18.82 0.79 -9.35
CA ASN A 5 -18.23 1.93 -10.09
C ASN A 5 -19.19 3.08 -10.42
N TYR A 6 -20.20 3.35 -9.57
CA TYR A 6 -21.05 4.52 -9.76
C TYR A 6 -20.27 5.84 -9.60
N PRO A 7 -20.43 6.82 -10.54
CA PRO A 7 -19.77 8.13 -10.46
C PRO A 7 -20.08 8.88 -9.17
N ASN A 8 -21.29 8.71 -8.66
CA ASN A 8 -21.75 9.29 -7.40
C ASN A 8 -22.30 8.19 -6.49
N LEU A 9 -21.81 8.18 -5.25
CA LEU A 9 -22.25 7.30 -4.18
C LEU A 9 -23.77 7.27 -4.02
N ARG A 10 -24.44 8.42 -4.16
CA ARG A 10 -25.90 8.56 -3.96
C ARG A 10 -26.71 7.72 -4.94
N MET A 11 -26.16 7.39 -6.10
CA MET A 11 -26.85 6.61 -7.14
C MET A 11 -27.31 5.25 -6.65
N ALA A 12 -26.63 4.64 -5.67
CA ALA A 12 -27.05 3.37 -5.10
C ALA A 12 -28.45 3.41 -4.47
N TRP A 13 -28.98 4.59 -4.14
CA TRP A 13 -30.32 4.81 -3.57
C TRP A 13 -31.30 5.49 -4.53
N GLU A 14 -30.88 5.84 -5.74
CA GLU A 14 -31.76 6.51 -6.70
C GLU A 14 -32.71 5.49 -7.33
N LYS A 15 -34.00 5.81 -7.45
CA LYS A 15 -35.05 4.86 -7.88
C LYS A 15 -34.70 4.07 -9.15
N LYS A 16 -34.05 4.72 -10.13
CA LYS A 16 -33.68 4.10 -11.42
C LYS A 16 -32.45 3.19 -11.34
N TRP A 17 -31.51 3.46 -10.44
CA TRP A 17 -30.20 2.80 -10.36
C TRP A 17 -29.98 2.19 -8.97
N LYS A 18 -31.09 1.90 -8.28
CA LYS A 18 -31.08 1.39 -6.92
C LYS A 18 -30.32 0.07 -6.91
N VAL A 19 -29.43 -0.08 -5.94
CA VAL A 19 -28.78 -1.35 -5.64
C VAL A 19 -29.47 -1.92 -4.40
N PRO A 20 -30.39 -2.89 -4.54
CA PRO A 20 -31.25 -3.36 -3.44
C PRO A 20 -30.45 -3.74 -2.20
N VAL A 21 -29.41 -4.55 -2.35
CA VAL A 21 -28.56 -5.01 -1.23
C VAL A 21 -27.93 -3.86 -0.42
N ILE A 22 -27.75 -2.67 -1.01
CA ILE A 22 -27.30 -1.48 -0.27
C ILE A 22 -28.49 -0.68 0.25
N ALA A 23 -29.44 -0.36 -0.63
CA ALA A 23 -30.48 0.62 -0.37
C ALA A 23 -31.57 0.14 0.58
N ASP A 24 -31.82 -1.17 0.62
CA ASP A 24 -32.81 -1.79 1.50
C ASP A 24 -32.26 -2.00 2.92
N ASN A 25 -30.94 -2.17 3.06
CA ASN A 25 -30.29 -2.40 4.36
C ASN A 25 -29.87 -1.12 5.10
N MET A 26 -29.65 0.00 4.39
CA MET A 26 -29.30 1.26 5.04
C MET A 26 -29.79 2.46 4.25
N SER A 27 -30.45 3.42 4.92
CA SER A 27 -30.86 4.65 4.23
C SER A 27 -29.66 5.50 3.79
N ARG A 28 -29.81 6.21 2.66
CA ARG A 28 -28.79 7.12 2.13
C ARG A 28 -28.29 8.12 3.17
N ASN A 29 -29.21 8.72 3.92
CA ASN A 29 -28.88 9.76 4.90
C ASN A 29 -28.09 9.17 6.08
N ARG A 30 -28.49 7.98 6.56
CA ARG A 30 -27.75 7.27 7.61
C ARG A 30 -26.35 6.89 7.15
N PHE A 31 -26.21 6.34 5.94
CA PHE A 31 -24.90 6.00 5.37
C PHE A 31 -23.98 7.22 5.31
N LEU A 32 -24.47 8.34 4.77
CA LEU A 32 -23.68 9.57 4.65
C LEU A 32 -23.31 10.16 6.01
N GLN A 33 -24.22 10.09 6.99
CA GLN A 33 -23.94 10.51 8.36
C GLN A 33 -22.82 9.66 8.97
N LEU A 34 -22.93 8.33 8.92
CA LEU A 34 -21.92 7.41 9.44
C LEU A 34 -20.57 7.62 8.76
N ARG A 35 -20.55 7.63 7.42
CA ARG A 35 -19.34 7.85 6.63
C ARG A 35 -18.66 9.18 6.96
N ASN A 36 -19.43 10.25 7.16
CA ASN A 36 -18.85 11.56 7.46
C ASN A 36 -18.41 11.68 8.92
N SER A 37 -18.99 10.91 9.83
CA SER A 37 -18.65 10.91 11.26
C SER A 37 -17.60 9.87 11.65
N LEU A 38 -17.22 8.98 10.73
CA LEU A 38 -16.25 7.92 10.99
C LEU A 38 -14.91 8.48 11.47
N LYS A 39 -14.44 7.94 12.60
CA LYS A 39 -13.14 8.19 13.20
C LYS A 39 -12.59 6.86 13.73
N VAL A 40 -11.28 6.67 13.64
CA VAL A 40 -10.59 5.50 14.20
C VAL A 40 -10.31 5.69 15.69
N VAL A 41 -10.13 6.94 16.11
CA VAL A 41 -9.85 7.33 17.50
C VAL A 41 -10.84 8.38 17.97
N PHE A 42 -11.06 8.44 19.27
CA PHE A 42 -11.78 9.55 19.90
C PHE A 42 -10.80 10.69 20.18
N ASP A 43 -10.98 11.83 19.52
CA ASP A 43 -10.06 12.97 19.64
C ASP A 43 -9.84 13.42 21.10
N ASN A 44 -10.85 13.27 21.95
CA ASN A 44 -10.79 13.66 23.37
C ASN A 44 -9.88 12.75 24.21
N ASP A 45 -9.66 11.51 23.76
CA ASP A 45 -8.80 10.55 24.44
C ASP A 45 -7.31 10.78 24.06
N ILE A 46 -7.03 11.68 23.10
CA ILE A 46 -5.67 11.97 22.61
C ILE A 46 -5.20 13.34 23.10
N THR A 47 -4.20 13.35 23.98
CA THR A 47 -3.60 14.58 24.54
C THR A 47 -2.88 15.41 23.48
N LEU A 48 -2.67 16.71 23.74
CA LEU A 48 -1.93 17.58 22.83
C LEU A 48 -0.48 17.10 22.60
N GLN A 49 0.15 16.51 23.62
CA GLN A 49 1.48 15.93 23.53
C GLN A 49 1.52 14.72 22.59
N MET A 50 0.55 13.81 22.66
CA MET A 50 0.47 12.68 21.73
C MET A 50 0.28 13.15 20.28
N ARG A 51 -0.50 14.23 20.07
CA ARG A 51 -0.71 14.80 18.74
C ARG A 51 0.54 15.43 18.14
N SER A 52 1.43 16.00 18.96
CA SER A 52 2.68 16.59 18.49
C SER A 52 3.76 15.54 18.20
N GLN A 53 3.72 14.40 18.88
CA GLN A 53 4.66 13.29 18.69
C GLN A 53 4.35 12.45 17.44
N ASP A 54 3.07 12.24 17.11
CA ASP A 54 2.67 11.42 15.97
C ASP A 54 1.68 12.13 15.05
N ILE A 55 2.13 12.58 13.88
CA ILE A 55 1.27 13.23 12.89
C ILE A 55 0.15 12.33 12.34
N LEU A 56 0.28 11.00 12.47
CA LEU A 56 -0.72 10.01 12.07
C LEU A 56 -1.64 9.55 13.20
N TRP A 57 -1.62 10.20 14.37
CA TRP A 57 -2.41 9.81 15.55
C TRP A 57 -3.89 9.49 15.24
N LYS A 58 -4.49 10.17 14.26
CA LYS A 58 -5.89 9.98 13.83
C LYS A 58 -6.19 8.60 13.25
N VAL A 59 -5.18 7.91 12.72
CA VAL A 59 -5.29 6.60 12.05
C VAL A 59 -4.25 5.61 12.55
N ARG A 60 -3.43 5.97 13.55
CA ARG A 60 -2.34 5.13 14.05
C ARG A 60 -2.81 3.72 14.47
N PRO A 61 -3.92 3.55 15.21
CA PRO A 61 -4.37 2.21 15.59
C PRO A 61 -4.76 1.36 14.38
N LEU A 62 -5.37 1.98 13.36
CA LEU A 62 -5.68 1.30 12.11
C LEU A 62 -4.40 0.87 11.39
N ILE A 63 -3.37 1.72 11.33
CA ILE A 63 -2.09 1.37 10.71
C ILE A 63 -1.49 0.15 11.39
N GLN A 64 -1.39 0.17 12.72
CA GLN A 64 -0.81 -0.93 13.50
C GLN A 64 -1.59 -2.23 13.30
N TYR A 65 -2.92 -2.17 13.33
CA TYR A 65 -3.77 -3.33 13.10
C TYR A 65 -3.58 -3.93 11.70
N MET A 66 -3.56 -3.06 10.68
CA MET A 66 -3.33 -3.48 9.30
C MET A 66 -1.93 -4.07 9.11
N GLN A 67 -0.92 -3.50 9.76
CA GLN A 67 0.45 -4.03 9.76
C GLN A 67 0.50 -5.43 10.39
N VAL A 68 -0.23 -5.71 11.47
CA VAL A 68 -0.32 -7.06 12.04
C VAL A 68 -0.86 -8.06 11.01
N GLY A 69 -1.97 -7.73 10.35
CA GLY A 69 -2.56 -8.58 9.31
C GLY A 69 -1.64 -8.79 8.08
N CYS A 70 -0.94 -7.73 7.65
CA CYS A 70 0.03 -7.82 6.55
C CYS A 70 1.24 -8.68 6.94
N ARG A 71 1.79 -8.47 8.14
CA ARG A 71 2.96 -9.23 8.64
C ARG A 71 2.67 -10.71 8.85
N ALA A 72 1.42 -11.05 9.14
CA ALA A 72 0.95 -12.43 9.24
C ALA A 72 0.85 -13.15 7.88
N GLN A 73 0.91 -12.42 6.75
CA GLN A 73 0.92 -13.05 5.43
C GLN A 73 2.18 -13.90 5.23
N GLN A 74 2.01 -15.03 4.53
CA GLN A 74 3.13 -15.87 4.11
C GLN A 74 4.04 -15.06 3.18
N LYS A 75 5.35 -15.06 3.46
CA LYS A 75 6.36 -14.36 2.66
C LYS A 75 7.04 -15.34 1.72
N ASP A 76 7.17 -14.94 0.47
CA ASP A 76 7.97 -15.69 -0.51
C ASP A 76 9.47 -15.47 -0.28
N GLN A 77 10.30 -16.27 -0.95
CA GLN A 77 11.76 -16.15 -0.87
C GLN A 77 12.29 -14.82 -1.44
N SER A 78 11.53 -14.16 -2.31
CA SER A 78 11.92 -12.90 -2.95
C SER A 78 10.79 -11.90 -2.82
N LEU A 79 11.03 -10.81 -2.10
CA LEU A 79 10.07 -9.72 -1.92
C LEU A 79 10.56 -8.47 -2.65
N SER A 80 9.62 -7.62 -3.06
CA SER A 80 9.88 -6.28 -3.59
C SER A 80 9.55 -5.22 -2.55
N LEU A 81 10.41 -4.20 -2.43
CA LEU A 81 10.19 -3.01 -1.62
C LEU A 81 10.13 -1.80 -2.55
N ASP A 82 9.03 -1.05 -2.50
CA ASP A 82 8.84 0.15 -3.34
C ASP A 82 7.79 1.09 -2.73
N GLU A 83 7.58 2.24 -3.34
CA GLU A 83 6.59 3.23 -2.93
C GLU A 83 5.21 3.03 -3.57
N MET A 84 4.18 3.20 -2.76
CA MET A 84 2.77 3.19 -3.14
C MET A 84 2.12 4.53 -2.76
N ILE A 85 1.27 5.05 -3.66
CA ILE A 85 0.53 6.29 -3.41
C ILE A 85 -0.94 6.00 -3.18
N ILE A 86 -1.43 6.41 -2.00
CA ILE A 86 -2.86 6.43 -1.67
C ILE A 86 -3.46 7.73 -2.24
N PRO A 87 -4.25 7.70 -3.32
CA PRO A 87 -4.62 8.91 -4.05
C PRO A 87 -5.50 9.86 -3.22
N PHE A 88 -5.03 11.09 -3.04
CA PHE A 88 -5.76 12.11 -2.29
C PHE A 88 -5.29 13.54 -2.64
N THR A 89 -6.22 14.36 -3.15
CA THR A 89 -5.92 15.76 -3.54
C THR A 89 -6.33 16.80 -2.50
N GLY A 90 -7.08 16.41 -1.46
CA GLY A 90 -7.54 17.32 -0.41
C GLY A 90 -6.43 17.82 0.54
N SER A 91 -6.83 18.49 1.62
CA SER A 91 -5.87 18.99 2.62
C SER A 91 -5.38 17.87 3.54
N CYS A 92 -4.07 17.71 3.63
CA CYS A 92 -3.37 16.74 4.45
C CYS A 92 -1.90 17.16 4.58
N SER A 93 -1.34 17.14 5.80
CA SER A 93 0.02 17.61 6.08
C SER A 93 1.11 16.71 5.49
N ILE A 94 0.83 15.43 5.30
CA ILE A 94 1.77 14.40 4.81
C ILE A 94 1.61 14.10 3.31
N LYS A 95 0.87 14.94 2.58
CA LYS A 95 0.61 14.72 1.17
C LYS A 95 1.91 14.89 0.37
N GLN A 96 2.19 13.95 -0.51
CA GLN A 96 3.34 13.98 -1.41
C GLN A 96 2.91 13.99 -2.88
N TYR A 97 3.81 14.50 -3.71
CA TYR A 97 3.75 14.40 -5.16
C TYR A 97 4.82 13.41 -5.64
N CYS A 98 4.39 12.30 -6.22
CA CYS A 98 5.24 11.26 -6.78
C CYS A 98 5.05 11.23 -8.31
N PRO A 99 5.95 11.87 -9.08
CA PRO A 99 5.85 11.91 -10.53
C PRO A 99 5.94 10.49 -11.12
N GLY A 100 5.21 10.23 -12.20
CA GLY A 100 5.20 8.93 -12.90
C GLY A 100 4.12 7.95 -12.44
N LYS A 101 3.51 8.15 -11.27
CA LYS A 101 2.32 7.37 -10.86
C LYS A 101 1.05 7.95 -11.53
N PRO A 102 0.05 7.13 -11.91
CA PRO A 102 -1.17 7.60 -12.58
C PRO A 102 -1.96 8.65 -11.78
N ASN A 103 -1.97 8.52 -10.46
CA ASN A 103 -2.49 9.52 -9.53
C ASN A 103 -1.31 10.01 -8.69
N PRO A 104 -0.59 11.06 -9.11
CA PRO A 104 0.71 11.39 -8.53
C PRO A 104 0.62 12.12 -7.19
N VAL A 105 -0.58 12.54 -6.75
CA VAL A 105 -0.77 13.29 -5.50
C VAL A 105 -1.54 12.45 -4.49
N GLY A 106 -0.95 12.24 -3.32
CA GLY A 106 -1.58 11.42 -2.27
C GLY A 106 -0.75 11.26 -1.01
N ILE A 107 -1.11 10.27 -0.21
CA ILE A 107 -0.32 9.85 0.96
C ILE A 107 0.63 8.75 0.47
N ASN A 108 1.93 8.93 0.70
CA ASN A 108 2.94 7.95 0.29
C ASN A 108 3.14 6.90 1.38
N ALA A 109 3.41 5.66 0.97
CA ALA A 109 3.80 4.56 1.85
C ALA A 109 4.88 3.72 1.18
N PHE A 110 5.89 3.30 1.95
CA PHE A 110 6.80 2.24 1.56
C PHE A 110 6.10 0.91 1.79
N VAL A 111 6.11 0.03 0.78
CA VAL A 111 5.37 -1.24 0.80
C VAL A 111 6.33 -2.37 0.51
N LEU A 112 6.26 -3.42 1.33
CA LEU A 112 6.91 -4.71 1.10
C LEU A 112 5.86 -5.69 0.56
N ALA A 113 6.10 -6.27 -0.61
CA ALA A 113 5.15 -7.17 -1.26
C ALA A 113 5.80 -8.43 -1.82
N ASN A 114 5.03 -9.52 -1.83
CA ASN A 114 5.37 -10.74 -2.57
C ASN A 114 5.26 -10.52 -4.09
N PRO A 115 5.87 -11.40 -4.91
CA PRO A 115 5.80 -11.31 -6.37
C PRO A 115 4.37 -11.39 -6.94
N ASP A 116 3.44 -12.02 -6.21
CA ASP A 116 2.02 -12.11 -6.58
C ASP A 116 1.20 -10.85 -6.24
N GLY A 117 1.82 -9.86 -5.59
CA GLY A 117 1.21 -8.60 -5.16
C GLY A 117 0.62 -8.62 -3.75
N THR A 118 0.80 -9.70 -2.98
CA THR A 118 0.39 -9.74 -1.58
C THR A 118 1.22 -8.75 -0.76
N VAL A 119 0.58 -7.82 -0.06
CA VAL A 119 1.27 -6.85 0.80
C VAL A 119 1.62 -7.48 2.13
N CYS A 120 2.92 -7.55 2.44
CA CYS A 120 3.48 -8.21 3.62
C CYS A 120 3.86 -7.24 4.75
N ASP A 121 4.16 -5.98 4.44
CA ASP A 121 4.28 -4.90 5.42
C ASP A 121 4.19 -3.55 4.69
N PHE A 122 3.95 -2.48 5.44
CA PHE A 122 4.05 -1.12 4.91
C PHE A 122 4.40 -0.11 5.99
N GLN A 123 5.02 0.99 5.59
CA GLN A 123 5.32 2.14 6.44
C GLN A 123 4.84 3.42 5.75
N VAL A 124 3.89 4.13 6.38
CA VAL A 124 3.39 5.40 5.85
C VAL A 124 4.46 6.48 6.01
N TYR A 125 4.70 7.26 4.95
CA TYR A 125 5.66 8.37 4.99
C TYR A 125 5.13 9.52 5.84
N GLN A 126 5.99 10.03 6.72
CA GLN A 126 5.68 11.07 7.71
C GLN A 126 6.67 12.25 7.68
N GLY A 127 7.51 12.34 6.65
CA GLY A 127 8.62 13.29 6.66
C GLY A 127 9.78 12.77 7.50
N GLN A 128 10.40 13.65 8.28
CA GLN A 128 11.60 13.33 9.08
C GLN A 128 11.33 12.28 10.17
N THR A 129 10.09 12.17 10.67
CA THR A 129 9.72 11.21 11.73
C THR A 129 9.38 9.82 11.20
N THR A 130 9.53 9.55 9.89
CA THR A 130 9.16 8.24 9.31
C THR A 130 9.99 7.10 9.90
N PHE A 131 11.27 7.35 10.15
CA PHE A 131 12.26 6.39 10.64
C PHE A 131 13.14 7.04 11.72
N SER A 132 12.52 7.66 12.72
CA SER A 132 13.22 8.35 13.82
C SER A 132 14.25 7.45 14.51
N ASP A 133 13.93 6.16 14.67
CA ASP A 133 14.78 5.17 15.35
C ASP A 133 16.07 4.86 14.56
N TYR A 134 16.14 5.30 13.29
CA TYR A 134 17.27 5.09 12.39
C TYR A 134 17.93 6.41 11.98
N ALA A 135 17.65 7.52 12.66
CA ALA A 135 18.18 8.85 12.30
C ALA A 135 19.71 8.89 12.21
N ASP A 136 20.41 8.16 13.10
CA ASP A 136 21.87 8.08 13.15
C ASP A 136 22.45 6.93 12.29
N THR A 137 21.59 6.14 11.63
CA THR A 137 22.05 5.04 10.79
C THR A 137 22.63 5.59 9.49
N PRO A 138 23.86 5.23 9.13
CA PRO A 138 24.48 5.79 7.94
C PRO A 138 23.73 5.36 6.67
N PHE A 139 23.28 6.37 5.91
CA PHE A 139 22.42 6.20 4.74
C PHE A 139 23.19 5.76 3.50
N GLY A 140 22.56 4.93 2.65
CA GLY A 140 23.09 4.49 1.36
C GLY A 140 22.80 3.02 1.08
N LEU A 141 22.58 2.68 -0.20
CA LEU A 141 22.21 1.30 -0.59
C LEU A 141 23.32 0.29 -0.26
N GLU A 142 24.59 0.69 -0.37
CA GLU A 142 25.74 -0.13 0.02
C GLU A 142 25.69 -0.51 1.51
N LYS A 143 25.57 0.51 2.38
CA LYS A 143 25.52 0.32 3.85
C LYS A 143 24.29 -0.46 4.29
N LEU A 144 23.16 -0.24 3.60
CA LEU A 144 21.95 -1.03 3.80
C LEU A 144 22.22 -2.51 3.51
N PHE A 145 22.89 -2.83 2.40
CA PHE A 145 23.19 -4.23 2.07
C PHE A 145 24.17 -4.87 3.05
N ASP A 146 25.16 -4.12 3.55
CA ASP A 146 26.04 -4.60 4.62
C ASP A 146 25.25 -4.96 5.89
N GLU A 147 24.26 -4.15 6.27
CA GLU A 147 23.41 -4.40 7.44
C GLU A 147 22.41 -5.53 7.21
N LEU A 148 21.84 -5.66 6.00
CA LEU A 148 20.97 -6.77 5.64
C LEU A 148 21.72 -8.11 5.63
N GLU A 149 22.96 -8.12 5.15
CA GLU A 149 23.79 -9.32 5.10
C GLU A 149 24.06 -9.88 6.51
N LYS A 150 24.29 -9.01 7.51
CA LYS A 150 24.40 -9.42 8.93
C LYS A 150 23.15 -10.14 9.46
N ARG A 151 21.99 -9.86 8.86
CA ARG A 151 20.70 -10.47 9.18
C ARG A 151 20.35 -11.66 8.27
N GLY A 152 21.27 -12.09 7.41
CA GLY A 152 21.05 -13.16 6.44
C GLY A 152 20.14 -12.77 5.27
N ILE A 153 19.89 -11.47 5.08
CA ILE A 153 19.03 -10.96 4.01
C ILE A 153 19.92 -10.47 2.87
N LYS A 154 19.65 -10.95 1.66
CA LYS A 154 20.32 -10.47 0.44
C LYS A 154 19.42 -9.55 -0.36
N GLY A 155 20.01 -8.70 -1.19
CA GLY A 155 19.28 -7.66 -1.91
C GLY A 155 19.88 -7.36 -3.29
N THR A 156 19.03 -6.80 -4.14
CA THR A 156 19.43 -6.18 -5.41
C THR A 156 18.56 -4.96 -5.61
N GLY A 157 19.17 -3.83 -5.95
CA GLY A 157 18.46 -2.56 -6.09
C GLY A 157 19.14 -1.65 -7.09
N THR A 158 18.36 -0.76 -7.70
CA THR A 158 18.91 0.29 -8.54
C THR A 158 19.57 1.37 -7.69
N ILE A 159 20.72 1.88 -8.13
CA ILE A 159 21.42 2.98 -7.47
C ILE A 159 21.59 4.16 -8.42
N MET A 160 21.37 5.37 -7.93
CA MET A 160 21.59 6.56 -8.73
C MET A 160 23.10 6.81 -8.92
N LYS A 161 23.50 7.27 -10.12
CA LYS A 161 24.90 7.55 -10.47
C LYS A 161 25.60 8.48 -9.46
N ASN A 162 24.89 9.46 -8.91
CA ASN A 162 25.43 10.41 -7.92
C ASN A 162 25.54 9.84 -6.49
N ARG A 163 25.08 8.62 -6.24
CA ARG A 163 25.19 7.92 -4.94
C ARG A 163 26.37 6.94 -4.88
N ILE A 164 27.13 6.84 -5.97
CA ILE A 164 28.36 6.04 -6.06
C ILE A 164 29.57 6.95 -5.79
N PRO A 165 30.60 6.50 -5.05
CA PRO A 165 31.84 7.24 -4.87
C PRO A 165 32.42 7.74 -6.20
N TYR A 166 32.89 8.98 -6.22
CA TYR A 166 33.30 9.66 -7.45
C TYR A 166 34.43 8.93 -8.19
N ASP A 167 35.42 8.45 -7.43
CA ASP A 167 36.55 7.67 -7.93
C ASP A 167 36.08 6.40 -8.64
N VAL A 168 35.18 5.62 -8.03
CA VAL A 168 34.60 4.42 -8.65
C VAL A 168 33.79 4.79 -9.91
N ARG A 169 33.01 5.86 -9.83
CA ARG A 169 32.09 6.29 -10.88
C ARG A 169 32.79 6.76 -12.15
N GLU A 170 33.80 7.62 -12.03
CA GLU A 170 34.46 8.23 -13.20
C GLU A 170 35.62 7.39 -13.73
N SER A 171 36.36 6.69 -12.87
CA SER A 171 37.53 5.92 -13.32
C SER A 171 37.22 4.47 -13.71
N LYS A 172 36.16 3.87 -13.15
CA LYS A 172 35.85 2.45 -13.36
C LYS A 172 34.54 2.19 -14.09
N ILE A 173 33.71 3.21 -14.35
CA ILE A 173 32.39 3.04 -14.96
C ILE A 173 32.07 4.15 -15.98
N CYS A 174 32.61 4.03 -17.21
CA CYS A 174 32.45 5.05 -18.24
C CYS A 174 31.12 4.94 -19.01
N ASP A 175 30.31 6.02 -19.03
CA ASP A 175 29.08 6.08 -19.84
C ASP A 175 29.34 6.08 -21.35
N ASN A 176 30.38 6.80 -21.78
CA ASN A 176 30.67 7.00 -23.20
C ASN A 176 31.16 5.71 -23.86
N GLU A 177 31.92 4.91 -23.13
CA GLU A 177 32.42 3.62 -23.58
C GLU A 177 31.29 2.60 -23.74
N LEU A 178 30.43 2.45 -22.73
CA LEU A 178 29.27 1.55 -22.84
C LEU A 178 28.33 1.99 -23.97
N LYS A 179 28.15 3.31 -24.14
CA LYS A 179 27.34 3.85 -25.24
C LYS A 179 27.93 3.53 -26.62
N SER A 180 29.26 3.59 -26.79
CA SER A 180 29.92 3.28 -28.06
C SER A 180 29.88 1.79 -28.39
N GLN A 181 29.94 0.92 -27.37
CA GLN A 181 29.76 -0.54 -27.50
C GLN A 181 28.32 -0.93 -27.87
N GLY A 182 27.37 -0.01 -27.74
CA GLY A 182 25.99 -0.19 -28.18
C GLY A 182 25.06 -0.75 -27.11
N ARG A 183 23.81 -0.96 -27.52
CA ARG A 183 22.72 -1.38 -26.62
C ARG A 183 22.95 -2.82 -26.15
N GLY A 184 22.90 -3.02 -24.84
CA GLY A 184 23.16 -4.29 -24.18
C GLY A 184 24.56 -4.42 -23.58
N SER A 185 25.46 -3.46 -23.86
CA SER A 185 26.77 -3.40 -23.22
C SER A 185 26.62 -3.24 -21.71
N PHE A 186 27.57 -3.80 -20.96
CA PHE A 186 27.58 -3.71 -19.52
C PHE A 186 28.98 -3.83 -18.95
N GLN A 187 29.10 -3.39 -17.69
CA GLN A 187 30.31 -3.51 -16.90
C GLN A 187 29.94 -3.90 -15.48
N VAL A 188 30.72 -4.81 -14.89
CA VAL A 188 30.54 -5.28 -13.52
C VAL A 188 31.78 -4.94 -12.71
N LEU A 189 31.58 -4.32 -11.56
CA LEU A 189 32.62 -4.10 -10.57
C LEU A 189 32.26 -4.85 -9.29
N VAL A 190 33.17 -5.66 -8.80
CA VAL A 190 33.00 -6.39 -7.54
C VAL A 190 33.80 -5.67 -6.46
N ARG A 191 33.19 -5.42 -5.30
CA ARG A 191 33.86 -4.84 -4.13
C ARG A 191 34.97 -5.78 -3.65
N ASN A 192 36.03 -5.25 -3.06
CA ASN A 192 37.23 -6.03 -2.69
C ASN A 192 36.92 -7.24 -1.78
N ASP A 193 35.91 -7.13 -0.92
CA ASP A 193 35.45 -8.21 -0.04
C ASP A 193 34.57 -9.27 -0.74
N LYS A 194 34.28 -9.08 -2.03
CA LYS A 194 33.45 -9.93 -2.88
C LYS A 194 31.99 -10.07 -2.42
N ARG A 195 31.51 -9.17 -1.54
CA ARG A 195 30.14 -9.22 -1.00
C ARG A 195 29.14 -8.42 -1.82
N LEU A 196 29.62 -7.41 -2.56
CA LEU A 196 28.79 -6.55 -3.40
C LEU A 196 29.33 -6.48 -4.82
N ALA A 197 28.39 -6.47 -5.77
CA ALA A 197 28.67 -6.20 -7.17
C ALA A 197 27.82 -5.03 -7.66
N LEU A 198 28.50 -4.09 -8.33
CA LEU A 198 27.91 -2.95 -9.02
C LEU A 198 27.91 -3.24 -10.52
N THR A 199 26.73 -3.42 -11.10
CA THR A 199 26.56 -3.66 -12.53
C THR A 199 25.96 -2.44 -13.19
N LYS A 200 26.61 -1.95 -14.24
CA LYS A 200 26.04 -0.96 -15.15
C LYS A 200 25.66 -1.62 -16.46
N TRP A 201 24.42 -1.47 -16.86
CA TRP A 201 23.90 -1.99 -18.13
C TRP A 201 23.35 -0.85 -18.98
N TYR A 202 23.73 -0.80 -20.26
CA TYR A 202 23.33 0.25 -21.18
C TYR A 202 22.20 -0.22 -22.09
N ASP A 203 20.98 0.27 -21.84
CA ASP A 203 19.84 0.08 -22.75
C ASP A 203 19.63 1.35 -23.59
N ASN A 204 18.46 1.99 -23.54
CA ASN A 204 18.30 3.35 -24.07
C ASN A 204 19.03 4.40 -23.21
N LYS A 205 19.20 4.09 -21.93
CA LYS A 205 19.91 4.89 -20.92
C LYS A 205 20.67 3.92 -20.00
N PRO A 206 21.77 4.36 -19.37
CA PRO A 206 22.49 3.53 -18.41
C PRO A 206 21.61 3.27 -17.18
N VAL A 207 21.60 2.01 -16.74
CA VAL A 207 20.99 1.55 -15.49
C VAL A 207 22.08 0.98 -14.61
N LEU A 208 22.10 1.38 -13.34
CA LEU A 208 23.05 0.92 -12.34
C LEU A 208 22.31 0.09 -11.30
N LEU A 209 22.80 -1.14 -11.06
CA LEU A 209 22.30 -2.04 -10.04
C LEU A 209 23.43 -2.38 -9.08
N LEU A 210 23.13 -2.31 -7.79
CA LEU A 210 23.95 -2.89 -6.74
C LEU A 210 23.30 -4.21 -6.31
N SER A 211 24.10 -5.26 -6.13
CA SER A 211 23.61 -6.58 -5.72
C SER A 211 24.55 -7.24 -4.71
N SER A 212 23.99 -7.88 -3.69
CA SER A 212 24.68 -8.83 -2.81
C SER A 212 24.40 -10.30 -3.17
N VAL A 213 23.76 -10.54 -4.33
CA VAL A 213 23.35 -11.86 -4.80
C VAL A 213 24.08 -12.24 -6.07
N GLU A 214 24.04 -11.35 -7.07
CA GLU A 214 24.47 -11.62 -8.43
C GLU A 214 25.66 -10.72 -8.77
N ALA A 215 26.79 -11.36 -9.06
CA ALA A 215 27.99 -10.71 -9.63
C ALA A 215 28.34 -11.30 -11.01
N ASP A 216 27.62 -12.35 -11.43
CA ASP A 216 27.95 -13.16 -12.58
C ASP A 216 27.70 -12.43 -13.90
N VAL A 217 28.55 -12.73 -14.87
CA VAL A 217 28.58 -12.17 -16.22
C VAL A 217 27.74 -13.05 -17.16
N GLU A 218 26.98 -14.03 -16.64
CA GLU A 218 25.99 -14.76 -17.44
C GLU A 218 25.05 -13.79 -18.15
N VAL A 219 25.02 -13.88 -19.48
CA VAL A 219 24.26 -13.01 -20.36
C VAL A 219 23.17 -13.83 -21.03
N ASP A 220 21.94 -13.33 -20.95
CA ASP A 220 20.84 -13.79 -21.78
C ASP A 220 20.42 -12.71 -22.78
N GLU A 221 19.50 -13.07 -23.67
CA GLU A 221 18.93 -12.17 -24.65
C GLU A 221 17.52 -11.75 -24.25
N CYS A 222 17.21 -10.46 -24.40
CA CYS A 222 15.85 -9.96 -24.18
C CYS A 222 15.35 -9.15 -25.38
N LYS A 223 14.06 -9.31 -25.72
CA LYS A 223 13.42 -8.50 -26.76
C LYS A 223 13.08 -7.12 -26.23
N ARG A 224 13.56 -6.09 -26.90
CA ARG A 224 13.28 -4.69 -26.55
C ARG A 224 12.80 -3.90 -27.75
N TRP A 225 11.82 -3.02 -27.54
CA TRP A 225 11.39 -2.10 -28.59
C TRP A 225 12.49 -1.08 -28.88
N CYS A 226 12.84 -0.89 -30.15
CA CYS A 226 13.69 0.18 -30.63
C CYS A 226 12.82 1.27 -31.25
N LYS A 227 12.76 2.46 -30.64
CA LYS A 227 11.95 3.58 -31.15
C LYS A 227 12.48 4.10 -32.49
N LYS A 228 13.80 4.08 -32.70
CA LYS A 228 14.46 4.53 -33.94
C LYS A 228 14.06 3.64 -35.12
N ASP A 229 14.16 2.32 -34.92
CA ASP A 229 13.95 1.33 -35.99
C ASP A 229 12.50 0.84 -36.06
N LYS A 230 11.63 1.28 -35.14
CA LYS A 230 10.22 0.86 -35.00
C LYS A 230 10.02 -0.65 -35.03
N ARG A 231 10.97 -1.39 -34.45
CA ARG A 231 10.94 -2.87 -34.37
C ARG A 231 11.48 -3.35 -33.05
N TYR A 232 11.18 -4.61 -32.72
CA TYR A 232 11.85 -5.29 -31.63
C TYR A 232 13.27 -5.66 -32.04
N VAL A 233 14.23 -5.35 -31.17
CA VAL A 233 15.63 -5.74 -31.27
C VAL A 233 15.97 -6.69 -30.12
N ILE A 234 16.91 -7.58 -30.38
CA ILE A 234 17.45 -8.49 -29.37
C ILE A 234 18.60 -7.75 -28.66
N VAL A 235 18.54 -7.71 -27.34
CA VAL A 235 19.50 -6.97 -26.51
C VAL A 235 20.10 -7.92 -25.48
N PRO A 236 21.45 -8.08 -25.47
CA PRO A 236 22.16 -8.78 -24.41
C PRO A 236 21.86 -8.16 -23.04
N ARG A 237 21.62 -8.99 -22.05
CA ARG A 237 21.25 -8.57 -20.71
C ARG A 237 21.96 -9.45 -19.67
N PRO A 238 22.69 -8.85 -18.71
CA PRO A 238 23.31 -9.62 -17.65
C PRO A 238 22.26 -10.19 -16.69
N ARG A 239 22.57 -11.33 -16.09
CA ARG A 239 21.70 -12.08 -15.18
C ARG A 239 21.11 -11.23 -14.06
N VAL A 240 21.88 -10.34 -13.45
CA VAL A 240 21.39 -9.42 -12.40
C VAL A 240 20.20 -8.56 -12.87
N VAL A 241 20.21 -8.10 -14.12
CA VAL A 241 19.13 -7.30 -14.70
C VAL A 241 17.91 -8.18 -14.98
N LYS A 242 18.10 -9.42 -15.42
CA LYS A 242 17.01 -10.39 -15.59
C LYS A 242 16.32 -10.66 -14.26
N GLU A 243 17.09 -11.02 -13.23
CA GLU A 243 16.56 -11.38 -11.92
C GLU A 243 15.88 -10.18 -11.23
N TYR A 244 16.47 -8.98 -11.34
CA TYR A 244 15.85 -7.76 -10.83
C TYR A 244 14.49 -7.50 -11.49
N ASN A 245 14.41 -7.50 -12.83
CA ASN A 245 13.17 -7.26 -13.56
C ASN A 245 12.09 -8.31 -13.25
N LYS A 246 12.49 -9.56 -12.99
CA LYS A 246 11.57 -10.64 -12.60
C LYS A 246 10.96 -10.41 -11.21
N LYS A 247 11.70 -9.80 -10.29
CA LYS A 247 11.34 -9.71 -8.86
C LYS A 247 10.82 -8.34 -8.41
N MET A 248 11.11 -7.25 -9.12
CA MET A 248 10.78 -5.89 -8.68
C MET A 248 9.26 -5.55 -8.68
N GLY A 249 8.44 -6.29 -9.42
CA GLY A 249 7.07 -5.88 -9.76
C GLY A 249 5.98 -6.17 -8.73
N GLY A 250 6.29 -6.69 -7.54
CA GLY A 250 5.28 -7.08 -6.55
C GLY A 250 4.45 -5.90 -6.05
N VAL A 251 5.09 -4.78 -5.70
CA VAL A 251 4.39 -3.57 -5.25
C VAL A 251 3.54 -2.96 -6.37
N ASP A 252 4.05 -2.91 -7.61
CA ASP A 252 3.30 -2.44 -8.77
C ASP A 252 2.06 -3.32 -9.06
N LEU A 253 2.17 -4.63 -8.81
CA LEU A 253 1.05 -5.55 -8.93
C LEU A 253 0.00 -5.29 -7.83
N ALA A 254 0.42 -5.06 -6.59
CA ALA A 254 -0.46 -4.65 -5.50
C ALA A 254 -1.21 -3.34 -5.85
N ASP A 255 -0.47 -2.34 -6.34
CA ASP A 255 -1.01 -1.05 -6.82
C ASP A 255 -2.08 -1.26 -7.89
N ARG A 256 -1.80 -2.15 -8.86
CA ARG A 256 -2.74 -2.50 -9.93
C ARG A 256 -4.00 -3.16 -9.38
N MET A 257 -3.88 -4.12 -8.46
CA MET A 257 -5.03 -4.81 -7.88
C MET A 257 -5.92 -3.86 -7.09
N LEU A 258 -5.33 -2.96 -6.30
CA LEU A 258 -6.05 -1.92 -5.57
C LEU A 258 -6.78 -0.93 -6.49
N ALA A 259 -6.33 -0.80 -7.75
CA ALA A 259 -6.97 0.04 -8.75
C ALA A 259 -8.17 -0.61 -9.47
N VAL A 260 -8.44 -1.91 -9.28
CA VAL A 260 -9.52 -2.64 -10.00
C VAL A 260 -10.93 -2.20 -9.56
N CYS A 261 -11.17 -2.15 -8.25
CA CYS A 261 -12.44 -1.73 -7.63
C CYS A 261 -12.20 -0.77 -6.46
N PRO A 262 -11.60 0.41 -6.71
CA PRO A 262 -11.10 1.27 -5.64
C PRO A 262 -12.24 2.04 -4.98
N ASN A 263 -12.20 2.17 -3.66
CA ASN A 263 -13.14 2.97 -2.89
C ASN A 263 -12.79 4.46 -3.00
N ARG A 264 -12.97 5.04 -4.19
CA ARG A 264 -12.55 6.40 -4.57
C ARG A 264 -13.60 7.48 -4.39
N TYR A 265 -14.75 7.19 -3.79
CA TYR A 265 -15.80 8.19 -3.58
C TYR A 265 -15.27 9.49 -2.94
N ARG A 266 -15.73 10.64 -3.47
CA ARG A 266 -15.22 11.96 -3.11
C ARG A 266 -15.31 12.22 -1.60
N THR A 267 -14.22 12.65 -1.01
CA THR A 267 -14.13 13.07 0.40
C THR A 267 -13.14 14.22 0.54
N ARG A 268 -13.38 15.11 1.51
CA ARG A 268 -12.41 16.14 1.93
C ARG A 268 -11.54 15.69 3.10
N LYS A 269 -11.90 14.58 3.76
CA LYS A 269 -11.18 14.03 4.93
C LYS A 269 -10.17 12.99 4.47
N TRP A 270 -8.89 13.26 4.68
CA TRP A 270 -7.82 12.33 4.31
C TRP A 270 -7.90 11.02 5.13
N THR A 271 -8.32 11.09 6.39
CA THR A 271 -8.51 9.91 7.26
C THR A 271 -9.54 8.94 6.71
N GLN A 272 -10.66 9.46 6.17
CA GLN A 272 -11.68 8.65 5.51
C GLN A 272 -11.14 7.98 4.24
N ARG A 273 -10.32 8.71 3.46
CA ARG A 273 -9.68 8.16 2.26
C ARG A 273 -8.71 7.04 2.64
N PHE A 274 -7.89 7.27 3.66
CA PHE A 274 -6.92 6.30 4.18
C PHE A 274 -7.64 5.04 4.70
N PHE A 275 -8.66 5.20 5.54
CA PHE A 275 -9.48 4.10 6.04
C PHE A 275 -10.08 3.25 4.90
N SER A 276 -10.66 3.91 3.90
CA SER A 276 -11.26 3.19 2.76
C SER A 276 -10.22 2.43 1.94
N HIS A 277 -9.00 2.96 1.83
CA HIS A 277 -7.89 2.29 1.15
C HIS A 277 -7.37 1.10 1.96
N MET A 278 -7.28 1.21 3.29
CA MET A 278 -6.90 0.08 4.16
C MET A 278 -7.89 -1.09 4.05
N ILE A 279 -9.20 -0.81 3.95
CA ILE A 279 -10.21 -1.85 3.66
C ILE A 279 -9.94 -2.50 2.29
N ASP A 280 -9.69 -1.70 1.25
CA ASP A 280 -9.40 -2.24 -0.07
C ASP A 280 -8.13 -3.11 -0.05
N LEU A 281 -7.11 -2.75 0.75
CA LEU A 281 -5.89 -3.53 0.98
C LEU A 281 -6.19 -4.85 1.67
N ALA A 282 -6.92 -4.83 2.79
CA ALA A 282 -7.33 -6.05 3.49
C ALA A 282 -8.07 -7.01 2.54
N VAL A 283 -9.08 -6.52 1.83
CA VAL A 283 -9.86 -7.34 0.89
C VAL A 283 -9.01 -7.90 -0.24
N THR A 284 -8.06 -7.11 -0.76
CA THR A 284 -7.17 -7.56 -1.84
C THR A 284 -6.22 -8.65 -1.36
N ASN A 285 -5.62 -8.50 -0.18
CA ASN A 285 -4.80 -9.55 0.44
C ASN A 285 -5.62 -10.82 0.71
N SER A 286 -6.83 -10.69 1.29
CA SER A 286 -7.72 -11.83 1.52
C SER A 286 -8.11 -12.56 0.24
N TRP A 287 -8.34 -11.81 -0.86
CA TRP A 287 -8.62 -12.41 -2.16
C TRP A 287 -7.42 -13.17 -2.73
N LEU A 288 -6.20 -12.63 -2.59
CA LEU A 288 -4.98 -13.32 -3.03
C LEU A 288 -4.77 -14.62 -2.24
N GLN A 289 -4.97 -14.58 -0.92
CA GLN A 289 -4.94 -15.77 -0.09
C GLN A 289 -5.98 -16.81 -0.53
N TYR A 290 -7.25 -16.40 -0.65
CA TYR A 290 -8.33 -17.24 -1.17
C TYR A 290 -7.96 -17.89 -2.50
N LYS A 291 -7.48 -17.09 -3.47
CA LYS A 291 -7.08 -17.57 -4.79
C LYS A 291 -5.98 -18.61 -4.69
N ASN A 292 -4.95 -18.37 -3.87
CA ASN A 292 -3.84 -19.30 -3.67
C ASN A 292 -4.32 -20.62 -3.05
N ASP A 293 -5.24 -20.57 -2.09
CA ASP A 293 -5.81 -21.76 -1.46
C ASP A 293 -6.69 -22.56 -2.43
N GLN A 294 -7.51 -21.90 -3.26
CA GLN A 294 -8.30 -22.57 -4.30
C GLN A 294 -7.40 -23.27 -5.34
N VAL A 295 -6.29 -22.65 -5.73
CA VAL A 295 -5.30 -23.26 -6.63
C VAL A 295 -4.67 -24.50 -5.99
N LYS A 296 -4.30 -24.45 -4.71
CA LYS A 296 -3.75 -25.60 -3.97
C LYS A 296 -4.75 -26.76 -3.85
N LEU A 297 -6.04 -26.44 -3.71
CA LEU A 297 -7.13 -27.42 -3.69
C LEU A 297 -7.46 -27.99 -5.09
N GLY A 298 -6.76 -27.57 -6.14
CA GLY A 298 -6.98 -28.05 -7.50
C GLY A 298 -8.28 -27.55 -8.15
N VAL A 299 -8.85 -26.46 -7.64
CA VAL A 299 -10.08 -25.88 -8.19
C VAL A 299 -9.80 -25.28 -9.57
N PRO A 300 -10.60 -25.59 -10.60
CA PRO A 300 -10.42 -25.03 -11.94
C PRO A 300 -10.44 -23.50 -11.91
N SER A 301 -9.53 -22.87 -12.65
CA SER A 301 -9.38 -21.40 -12.69
C SER A 301 -10.67 -20.65 -13.06
N THR A 302 -11.55 -21.28 -13.84
CA THR A 302 -12.86 -20.75 -14.23
C THR A 302 -13.86 -20.65 -13.06
N LYS A 303 -13.65 -21.44 -12.00
CA LYS A 303 -14.48 -21.45 -10.78
C LYS A 303 -13.90 -20.54 -9.68
N ILE A 304 -12.66 -20.08 -9.83
CA ILE A 304 -12.04 -19.19 -8.85
C ILE A 304 -12.53 -17.75 -9.09
N LEU A 305 -13.16 -17.18 -8.07
CA LEU A 305 -13.70 -15.84 -8.12
C LEU A 305 -12.60 -14.81 -8.42
N GLN A 306 -12.89 -13.92 -9.36
CA GLN A 306 -12.06 -12.74 -9.61
C GLN A 306 -12.29 -11.69 -8.51
N LEU A 307 -11.31 -10.80 -8.30
CA LEU A 307 -11.31 -9.83 -7.19
C LEU A 307 -12.62 -9.04 -7.04
N ARG A 308 -13.24 -8.60 -8.15
CA ARG A 308 -14.51 -7.87 -8.11
C ARG A 308 -15.64 -8.72 -7.54
N ALA A 309 -15.76 -9.97 -8.01
CA ALA A 309 -16.81 -10.90 -7.59
C ALA A 309 -16.60 -11.30 -6.12
N PHE A 310 -15.38 -11.68 -5.74
CA PHE A 310 -15.02 -11.96 -4.35
C PHE A 310 -15.38 -10.79 -3.41
N LYS A 311 -15.08 -9.55 -3.81
CA LYS A 311 -15.42 -8.36 -3.04
C LYS A 311 -16.92 -8.10 -2.95
N MET A 312 -17.70 -8.50 -3.96
CA MET A 312 -19.16 -8.40 -3.92
C MET A 312 -19.73 -9.42 -2.94
N GLU A 313 -19.36 -10.69 -3.07
CA GLU A 313 -19.80 -11.76 -2.15
C GLU A 313 -19.42 -11.45 -0.70
N LEU A 314 -18.17 -11.01 -0.46
CA LEU A 314 -17.75 -10.58 0.87
C LEU A 314 -18.61 -9.43 1.41
N GLY A 315 -18.95 -8.47 0.56
CA GLY A 315 -19.81 -7.34 0.94
C GLY A 315 -21.23 -7.78 1.29
N GLU A 316 -21.80 -8.72 0.55
CA GLU A 316 -23.14 -9.29 0.78
C GLU A 316 -23.15 -10.08 2.09
N MET A 317 -22.19 -10.98 2.30
CA MET A 317 -22.05 -11.74 3.56
C MET A 317 -21.90 -10.82 4.78
N LEU A 318 -21.12 -9.73 4.67
CA LEU A 318 -20.97 -8.76 5.76
C LEU A 318 -22.26 -7.98 6.04
N ILE A 319 -23.07 -7.71 5.02
CA ILE A 319 -24.38 -7.07 5.20
C ILE A 319 -25.37 -8.05 5.84
N GLU A 320 -25.42 -9.29 5.37
CA GLU A 320 -26.31 -10.34 5.86
C GLU A 320 -25.99 -10.73 7.32
N SER A 321 -24.71 -10.90 7.64
CA SER A 321 -24.27 -11.17 9.02
C SER A 321 -24.50 -10.01 9.98
N HIS A 322 -24.67 -8.78 9.48
CA HIS A 322 -24.91 -7.56 10.25
C HIS A 322 -26.32 -7.00 10.04
N VAL A 323 -27.29 -7.81 9.58
CA VAL A 323 -28.71 -7.45 9.70
C VAL A 323 -28.98 -7.39 11.20
N PHE A 324 -28.86 -6.18 11.75
CA PHE A 324 -29.01 -5.79 13.15
C PHE A 324 -29.89 -6.81 13.89
N THR A 325 -29.26 -7.70 14.67
CA THR A 325 -30.01 -8.51 15.60
C THR A 325 -30.71 -7.52 16.52
N ASN A 326 -32.04 -7.52 16.50
CA ASN A 326 -32.89 -6.61 17.27
C ASN A 326 -32.57 -6.62 18.79
N SER A 327 -31.75 -7.56 19.27
CA SER A 327 -31.22 -7.64 20.64
C SER A 327 -30.33 -6.48 21.05
N ASP A 328 -29.64 -5.80 20.12
CA ASP A 328 -28.66 -4.76 20.48
C ASP A 328 -29.34 -3.42 20.83
N HIS A 329 -30.65 -3.31 20.58
CA HIS A 329 -31.44 -2.13 20.95
C HIS A 329 -31.86 -2.12 22.42
N GLU A 330 -31.93 -3.27 23.09
CA GLU A 330 -32.41 -3.36 24.48
C GLU A 330 -31.34 -2.93 25.51
N GLU A 331 -30.04 -3.14 25.26
CA GLU A 331 -28.98 -2.64 26.15
C GLU A 331 -28.66 -1.15 25.96
N ALA A 332 -29.05 -0.55 24.82
CA ALA A 332 -28.77 0.86 24.52
C ALA A 332 -29.79 1.84 25.12
N SER A 333 -30.95 1.37 25.59
CA SER A 333 -32.01 2.21 26.14
C SER A 333 -31.84 2.62 27.60
N GLU A 334 -30.92 2.01 28.36
CA GLU A 334 -30.81 2.28 29.80
C GLU A 334 -30.13 3.61 30.17
N THR A 335 -29.77 4.48 29.21
CA THR A 335 -29.23 5.81 29.56
C THR A 335 -29.42 6.89 28.50
N GLU A 336 -30.57 6.96 27.82
CA GLU A 336 -30.96 8.20 27.16
C GLU A 336 -31.28 9.27 28.21
N VAL A 337 -30.27 10.03 28.65
CA VAL A 337 -30.50 11.31 29.33
C VAL A 337 -31.04 12.27 28.27
N VAL A 338 -32.37 12.29 28.12
CA VAL A 338 -33.10 13.24 27.28
C VAL A 338 -32.89 14.64 27.87
N SER A 339 -31.81 15.33 27.48
CA SER A 339 -31.68 16.75 27.80
C SER A 339 -32.59 17.55 26.86
N ALA A 340 -33.64 18.13 27.44
CA ALA A 340 -34.60 18.96 26.73
C ALA A 340 -33.89 20.08 25.95
N ARG A 341 -34.12 20.15 24.63
CA ARG A 341 -33.58 21.21 23.76
C ARG A 341 -34.10 22.58 24.19
N ARG A 342 -33.28 23.38 24.87
CA ARG A 342 -33.54 24.81 25.06
C ARG A 342 -33.05 25.58 23.82
N LYS A 343 -33.96 26.31 23.16
CA LYS A 343 -33.64 27.20 22.02
C LYS A 343 -32.51 28.16 22.41
N GLY A 344 -31.46 28.23 21.59
CA GLY A 344 -30.39 29.24 21.71
C GLY A 344 -29.13 28.87 22.50
N ARG A 345 -29.04 27.67 23.11
CA ARG A 345 -27.77 27.16 23.68
C ARG A 345 -27.14 26.10 22.77
N PRO A 346 -25.80 26.05 22.66
CA PRO A 346 -25.12 24.91 22.04
C PRO A 346 -25.56 23.64 22.77
N SER A 347 -26.04 22.65 22.02
CA SER A 347 -26.31 21.33 22.56
C SER A 347 -24.98 20.72 22.99
N THR A 348 -24.77 20.57 24.31
CA THR A 348 -23.70 19.74 24.82
C THR A 348 -24.13 18.30 24.64
N VAL A 349 -23.67 17.67 23.56
CA VAL A 349 -23.84 16.23 23.38
C VAL A 349 -22.98 15.54 24.44
N VAL A 350 -23.61 14.88 25.39
CA VAL A 350 -22.92 14.12 26.43
C VAL A 350 -22.07 13.03 25.75
N VAL A 351 -20.79 12.94 26.11
CA VAL A 351 -19.91 11.89 25.59
C VAL A 351 -20.36 10.55 26.16
N PRO A 352 -20.70 9.55 25.33
CA PRO A 352 -21.11 8.24 25.84
C PRO A 352 -19.98 7.56 26.63
N SER A 353 -20.34 6.70 27.58
CA SER A 353 -19.38 5.94 28.39
C SER A 353 -18.44 5.10 27.51
N VAL A 354 -17.22 4.80 27.97
CA VAL A 354 -16.26 3.97 27.23
C VAL A 354 -16.88 2.62 26.84
N LYS A 355 -17.60 1.98 27.78
CA LYS A 355 -18.30 0.71 27.54
C LYS A 355 -19.29 0.79 26.38
N PHE A 356 -20.05 1.88 26.28
CA PHE A 356 -20.99 2.09 25.18
C PHE A 356 -20.27 2.41 23.86
N ARG A 357 -19.17 3.17 23.93
CA ARG A 357 -18.33 3.52 22.77
C ARG A 357 -17.66 2.30 22.13
N THR A 358 -17.42 1.24 22.89
CA THR A 358 -16.77 0.00 22.43
C THR A 358 -17.73 -1.19 22.30
N HIS A 359 -19.01 -1.00 22.64
CA HIS A 359 -20.04 -2.04 22.51
C HIS A 359 -20.18 -2.47 21.04
N ALA A 360 -20.20 -3.78 20.78
CA ALA A 360 -20.15 -4.42 19.46
C ALA A 360 -18.93 -4.09 18.56
N ALA A 361 -18.06 -3.15 18.95
CA ALA A 361 -16.84 -2.77 18.24
C ALA A 361 -15.58 -3.51 18.72
N LYS A 362 -15.73 -4.69 19.34
CA LYS A 362 -14.63 -5.50 19.90
C LYS A 362 -13.53 -5.83 18.87
N HIS A 363 -13.87 -5.80 17.59
CA HIS A 363 -12.95 -6.09 16.47
C HIS A 363 -12.13 -4.86 16.03
N LEU A 364 -12.47 -3.65 16.49
CA LEU A 364 -11.69 -2.46 16.17
C LEU A 364 -10.43 -2.38 17.04
N PRO A 365 -9.30 -1.93 16.47
CA PRO A 365 -8.05 -1.86 17.21
C PRO A 365 -8.13 -0.87 18.36
N MET A 366 -7.70 -1.33 19.53
CA MET A 366 -7.46 -0.48 20.69
C MET A 366 -6.10 0.19 20.56
N ILE A 367 -5.97 1.40 21.10
CA ILE A 367 -4.65 1.98 21.38
C ILE A 367 -4.08 1.14 22.52
N SER A 368 -3.01 0.39 22.28
CA SER A 368 -2.22 -0.17 23.37
C SER A 368 -1.47 0.98 24.04
N ASP A 369 -1.48 1.00 25.37
CA ASP A 369 -0.69 1.96 26.18
C ASP A 369 0.81 1.89 25.89
#